data_AF-A0A7C8BTF8-F1
#
_entry.id   AF-A0A7C8BTF8-F1
#
_cell.length_a   1.000
_cell.length_b   1.000
_cell.length_c   1.000
_cell.angle_alpha   90.00
_cell.angle_beta   90.00
_cell.angle_gamma   90.00
#
_symmetry.space_group_name_H-M   'P 1'
#
loop_
_entity.id
_entity.type
_entity.pdbx_description
1 polymer ?
#
loop_
_entity_poly.entity_id
_entity_poly.type
_entity_poly.pdbx_seq_one_letter_code
_entity_poly.pdbx_strand_id
1 'polypeptide(L)'
;MEDIFARTRLLLGDEGLARLAASRVAVFGVGGVGGFAVEALARSGVGALDLVDSDTVDSTNLNRQIIATLPAVGRPKVEVAAERVASINPACTVRAHRCFFLPETTGIFDFAAYDYVIDAVDTVSAKIALVEAARAAGIPIISSMGAGNKLDPTAFRVADIFETSVDPLARVMRRELRRRGIDGLKVVYSTESPRPPAATPE
;
A
#
# COMPACT_ATOMS: atom_id res chain seq x y z
N MET A 1 -21.44 18.79 11.79
CA MET A 1 -21.06 17.51 11.16
C MET A 1 -20.76 16.56 12.31
N GLU A 2 -21.33 15.35 12.29
CA GLU A 2 -21.05 14.36 13.32
C GLU A 2 -19.56 13.99 13.27
N ASP A 3 -18.91 13.85 14.43
CA ASP A 3 -17.50 13.50 14.49
C ASP A 3 -17.30 12.00 14.23
N ILE A 4 -17.05 11.69 12.96
CA ILE A 4 -16.87 10.32 12.46
C ILE A 4 -15.66 9.59 13.08
N PHE A 5 -14.76 10.30 13.77
CA PHE A 5 -13.56 9.74 14.41
C PHE A 5 -13.64 9.70 15.94
N ALA A 6 -14.81 9.91 16.54
CA ALA A 6 -14.97 9.94 18.00
C ALA A 6 -14.42 8.67 18.69
N ARG A 7 -14.59 7.49 18.09
CA ARG A 7 -14.06 6.22 18.64
C ARG A 7 -12.55 6.08 18.46
N THR A 8 -12.01 6.58 17.35
CA THR A 8 -10.56 6.64 17.13
C THR A 8 -9.90 7.60 18.13
N ARG A 9 -10.54 8.74 18.45
CA ARG A 9 -10.06 9.68 19.47
C ARG A 9 -9.93 9.04 20.85
N LEU A 10 -10.88 8.19 21.25
CA LEU A 10 -10.79 7.49 22.54
C LEU A 10 -9.55 6.59 22.65
N LEU A 11 -9.05 6.10 21.52
CA LEU A 11 -7.86 5.24 21.46
C LEU A 11 -6.56 6.04 21.34
N LEU A 12 -6.54 7.07 20.49
CA LEU A 12 -5.31 7.79 20.11
C LEU A 12 -5.14 9.15 20.80
N GLY A 13 -6.18 9.64 21.48
CA GLY A 13 -6.24 11.00 21.99
C GLY A 13 -6.36 12.06 20.88
N ASP A 14 -6.54 13.32 21.30
CA ASP A 14 -6.64 14.45 20.37
C ASP A 14 -5.34 14.69 19.60
N GLU A 15 -4.19 14.52 20.25
CA GLU A 15 -2.88 14.70 19.62
C GLU A 15 -2.64 13.68 18.50
N GLY A 16 -2.94 12.40 18.75
CA GLY A 16 -2.79 11.34 17.75
C GLY A 16 -3.70 11.57 16.54
N LEU A 17 -4.95 11.99 16.78
CA LEU A 17 -5.89 12.29 15.70
C LEU A 17 -5.47 13.54 14.91
N ALA A 18 -5.02 14.60 15.59
CA ALA A 18 -4.51 15.81 14.94
C ALA A 18 -3.30 15.52 14.07
N ARG A 19 -2.38 14.65 14.54
CA ARG A 19 -1.24 14.20 13.76
C ARG A 19 -1.67 13.44 12.51
N LEU A 20 -2.62 12.51 12.61
CA LEU A 20 -3.15 11.79 11.44
C LEU A 20 -3.81 12.76 10.45
N ALA A 21 -4.62 13.68 10.94
CA ALA A 21 -5.30 14.68 10.11
C ALA A 21 -4.33 15.64 9.40
N ALA A 22 -3.14 15.87 9.95
CA ALA A 22 -2.08 16.65 9.30
C ALA A 22 -1.19 15.81 8.36
N SER A 23 -1.28 14.47 8.42
CA SER A 23 -0.38 13.58 7.68
C SER A 23 -0.80 13.40 6.22
N ARG A 24 0.20 13.28 5.34
CA ARG A 24 0.06 12.91 3.94
C ARG A 24 0.76 11.57 3.66
N VAL A 25 0.00 10.57 3.21
CA VAL A 25 0.52 9.22 2.93
C VAL A 25 0.42 8.90 1.44
N ALA A 26 1.51 8.44 0.84
CA ALA A 26 1.52 7.92 -0.52
C ALA A 26 1.33 6.40 -0.53
N VAL A 27 0.41 5.91 -1.36
CA VAL A 27 0.16 4.48 -1.57
C VAL A 27 0.41 4.13 -3.02
N PHE A 28 1.46 3.35 -3.27
CA PHE A 28 1.81 2.85 -4.59
C PHE A 28 1.26 1.43 -4.77
N GLY A 29 0.36 1.27 -5.73
CA GLY A 29 -0.44 0.07 -5.95
C GLY A 29 -1.73 0.08 -5.12
N VAL A 30 -2.88 0.08 -5.77
CA VAL A 30 -4.22 0.10 -5.16
C VAL A 30 -4.93 -1.23 -5.42
N GLY A 31 -4.16 -2.32 -5.34
CA GLY A 31 -4.63 -3.69 -5.55
C GLY A 31 -5.08 -4.39 -4.27
N GLY A 32 -4.77 -5.69 -4.17
CA GLY A 32 -5.26 -6.56 -3.08
C GLY A 32 -4.69 -6.27 -1.70
N VAL A 33 -3.59 -5.51 -1.61
CA VAL A 33 -3.05 -5.03 -0.33
C VAL A 33 -3.31 -3.53 -0.20
N GLY A 34 -2.87 -2.75 -1.18
CA GLY A 34 -2.95 -1.29 -1.12
C GLY A 34 -4.36 -0.74 -1.02
N GLY A 35 -5.36 -1.37 -1.66
CA GLY A 35 -6.77 -0.96 -1.50
C GLY A 35 -7.25 -1.02 -0.05
N PHE A 36 -6.89 -2.07 0.69
CA PHE A 36 -7.21 -2.18 2.12
C PHE A 36 -6.40 -1.22 2.98
N ALA A 37 -5.15 -0.93 2.59
CA ALA A 37 -4.36 0.09 3.26
C ALA A 37 -5.00 1.48 3.13
N VAL A 38 -5.42 1.86 1.93
CA VAL A 38 -6.16 3.12 1.65
C VAL A 38 -7.42 3.22 2.50
N GLU A 39 -8.21 2.14 2.56
CA GLU A 39 -9.41 2.07 3.40
C GLU A 39 -9.09 2.33 4.88
N ALA A 40 -8.07 1.65 5.41
CA ALA A 40 -7.66 1.77 6.80
C ALA A 40 -7.17 3.19 7.13
N LEU A 41 -6.39 3.82 6.24
CA LEU A 41 -5.92 5.19 6.41
C LEU A 41 -7.08 6.19 6.43
N ALA A 42 -8.03 6.07 5.50
CA ALA A 42 -9.20 6.94 5.43
C ALA A 42 -10.07 6.83 6.70
N ARG A 43 -10.29 5.60 7.18
CA ARG A 43 -11.05 5.33 8.41
C ARG A 43 -10.33 5.74 9.70
N SER A 44 -9.01 5.90 9.63
CA SER A 44 -8.20 6.32 10.78
C SER A 44 -8.07 7.83 10.92
N GLY A 45 -8.52 8.61 9.92
CA GLY A 45 -8.48 10.06 9.94
C GLY A 45 -7.21 10.66 9.33
N VAL A 46 -6.53 9.95 8.43
CA VAL A 46 -5.44 10.52 7.63
C VAL A 46 -5.98 11.65 6.76
N GLY A 47 -5.30 12.80 6.76
CA GLY A 47 -5.77 14.02 6.12
C GLY A 47 -5.53 14.11 4.62
N ALA A 48 -4.48 13.46 4.11
CA ALA A 48 -4.20 13.45 2.68
C ALA A 48 -3.63 12.12 2.18
N LEU A 49 -4.09 11.69 1.01
CA LEU A 49 -3.66 10.46 0.35
C LEU A 49 -3.26 10.72 -1.10
N ASP A 50 -2.10 10.23 -1.49
CA ASP A 50 -1.69 10.17 -2.90
C ASP A 50 -1.72 8.71 -3.34
N LEU A 51 -2.61 8.40 -4.29
CA LEU A 51 -2.88 7.04 -4.76
C LEU A 51 -2.28 6.85 -6.13
N VAL A 52 -1.39 5.88 -6.30
CA VAL A 52 -0.66 5.66 -7.55
C VAL A 52 -0.92 4.25 -8.08
N ASP A 53 -1.66 4.13 -9.19
CA ASP A 53 -1.91 2.86 -9.87
C ASP A 53 -2.34 3.15 -11.33
N SER A 54 -1.83 2.38 -12.30
CA SER A 54 -2.16 2.54 -13.72
C SER A 54 -3.43 1.81 -14.14
N ASP A 55 -3.84 0.80 -13.37
CA ASP A 55 -4.80 -0.19 -13.81
C ASP A 55 -6.25 0.27 -13.68
N THR A 56 -7.11 -0.45 -14.38
CA THR A 56 -8.55 -0.45 -14.15
C THR A 56 -8.96 -1.64 -13.29
N VAL A 57 -10.13 -1.56 -12.66
CA VAL A 57 -10.73 -2.70 -11.95
C VAL A 57 -11.09 -3.78 -12.96
N ASP A 58 -10.56 -4.98 -12.76
CA ASP A 58 -10.87 -6.16 -13.57
C ASP A 58 -11.83 -7.11 -12.81
N SER A 59 -12.63 -7.91 -13.52
CA SER A 59 -13.56 -8.85 -12.89
C SER A 59 -12.84 -9.89 -12.01
N THR A 60 -11.60 -10.28 -12.38
CA THR A 60 -10.76 -11.19 -11.57
C THR A 60 -10.27 -10.55 -10.27
N ASN A 61 -10.47 -9.25 -10.07
CA ASN A 61 -10.06 -8.53 -8.86
C ASN A 61 -11.09 -8.65 -7.73
N LEU A 62 -12.34 -9.04 -8.06
CA LEU A 62 -13.45 -9.18 -7.11
C LEU A 62 -13.15 -10.11 -5.93
N ASN A 63 -12.23 -11.06 -6.09
CA ASN A 63 -11.89 -12.01 -5.04
C ASN A 63 -11.03 -11.42 -3.91
N ARG A 64 -10.39 -10.26 -4.11
CA ARG A 64 -9.33 -9.79 -3.20
C ARG A 64 -9.11 -8.29 -3.12
N GLN A 65 -9.80 -7.46 -3.91
CA GLN A 65 -9.60 -6.01 -3.89
C GLN A 65 -10.85 -5.31 -3.36
N ILE A 66 -10.71 -4.54 -2.29
CA ILE A 66 -11.84 -3.86 -1.65
C ILE A 66 -12.56 -2.84 -2.55
N ILE A 67 -11.85 -2.30 -3.54
CA ILE A 67 -12.41 -1.36 -4.53
C ILE A 67 -13.14 -2.08 -5.67
N ALA A 68 -12.95 -3.39 -5.83
CA ALA A 68 -13.56 -4.14 -6.90
C ALA A 68 -15.00 -4.52 -6.53
N THR A 69 -15.94 -3.95 -7.28
CA THR A 69 -17.36 -4.33 -7.28
C THR A 69 -17.81 -4.50 -8.74
N LEU A 70 -18.90 -5.23 -9.00
CA LEU A 70 -19.40 -5.39 -10.38
C LEU A 70 -19.61 -4.05 -11.11
N PRO A 71 -20.18 -3.00 -10.48
CA PRO A 71 -20.28 -1.68 -11.10
C PRO A 71 -18.95 -0.95 -11.31
N ALA A 72 -17.90 -1.35 -10.59
CA ALA A 72 -16.59 -0.71 -10.70
C ALA A 72 -15.72 -1.28 -11.84
N VAL A 73 -16.07 -2.44 -12.39
CA VAL A 73 -15.30 -3.09 -13.47
C VAL A 73 -15.13 -2.14 -14.66
N GLY A 74 -13.89 -2.04 -15.15
CA GLY A 74 -13.49 -1.14 -16.25
C GLY A 74 -13.12 0.28 -15.82
N ARG A 75 -13.38 0.68 -14.56
CA ARG A 75 -13.04 2.01 -14.05
C ARG A 75 -11.59 2.06 -13.51
N PRO A 76 -10.88 3.19 -13.60
CA PRO A 76 -9.53 3.32 -13.02
C PRO A 76 -9.52 3.07 -11.51
N LYS A 77 -8.59 2.23 -11.03
CA LYS A 77 -8.54 1.83 -9.61
C LYS A 77 -8.39 3.03 -8.68
N VAL A 78 -7.51 3.98 -9.03
CA VAL A 78 -7.26 5.19 -8.24
C VAL A 78 -8.49 6.09 -8.12
N GLU A 79 -9.34 6.17 -9.15
CA GLU A 79 -10.56 6.97 -9.14
C GLU A 79 -11.63 6.32 -8.25
N VAL A 80 -11.84 5.00 -8.40
CA VAL A 80 -12.77 4.24 -7.55
C VAL A 80 -12.35 4.31 -6.08
N ALA A 81 -11.04 4.22 -5.80
CA ALA A 81 -10.51 4.39 -4.45
C ALA A 81 -10.72 5.81 -3.92
N ALA A 82 -10.51 6.85 -4.71
CA ALA A 82 -10.72 8.24 -4.30
C ALA A 82 -12.19 8.52 -3.96
N GLU A 83 -13.13 8.05 -4.78
CA GLU A 83 -14.57 8.13 -4.49
C GLU A 83 -14.93 7.43 -3.19
N ARG A 84 -14.37 6.24 -2.98
CA ARG A 84 -14.56 5.45 -1.76
C ARG A 84 -14.04 6.19 -0.53
N VAL A 85 -12.84 6.77 -0.59
CA VAL A 85 -12.30 7.60 0.50
C VAL A 85 -13.20 8.79 0.77
N ALA A 86 -13.65 9.53 -0.26
CA ALA A 86 -14.53 10.69 -0.09
C ALA A 86 -15.86 10.32 0.59
N SER A 87 -16.40 9.12 0.32
CA SER A 87 -17.59 8.60 1.00
C SER A 87 -17.38 8.23 2.48
N ILE A 88 -16.12 8.02 2.91
CA ILE A 88 -15.75 7.65 4.27
C ILE A 88 -15.34 8.90 5.06
N ASN A 89 -14.41 9.67 4.52
CA ASN A 89 -13.84 10.87 5.11
C ASN A 89 -13.79 11.98 4.05
N PRO A 90 -14.85 12.81 3.93
CA PRO A 90 -14.90 13.88 2.93
C PRO A 90 -13.88 15.01 3.18
N ALA A 91 -13.27 15.05 4.38
CA ALA A 91 -12.19 16.00 4.68
C ALA A 91 -10.81 15.50 4.21
N CYS A 92 -10.67 14.22 3.85
CA CYS A 92 -9.42 13.69 3.32
C CYS A 92 -9.18 14.20 1.89
N THR A 93 -8.04 14.84 1.67
CA THR A 93 -7.62 15.27 0.34
C THR A 93 -6.98 14.11 -0.40
N VAL A 94 -7.65 13.60 -1.44
CA VAL A 94 -7.13 12.50 -2.25
C VAL A 94 -6.61 13.00 -3.60
N ARG A 95 -5.40 12.60 -3.97
CA ARG A 95 -4.81 12.80 -5.30
C ARG A 95 -4.68 11.45 -6.00
N ALA A 96 -5.44 11.27 -7.06
CA ALA A 96 -5.43 10.06 -7.87
C ALA A 96 -4.44 10.22 -9.03
N HIS A 97 -3.37 9.43 -9.02
CA HIS A 97 -2.32 9.42 -10.04
C HIS A 97 -2.44 8.14 -10.86
N ARG A 98 -3.04 8.26 -12.05
CA ARG A 98 -3.18 7.14 -12.99
C ARG A 98 -1.89 6.92 -13.77
N CYS A 99 -0.89 6.35 -13.12
CA CYS A 99 0.39 6.02 -13.76
C CYS A 99 1.04 4.80 -13.14
N PHE A 100 1.90 4.15 -13.92
CA PHE A 100 2.72 3.06 -13.45
C PHE A 100 4.01 3.63 -12.85
N PHE A 101 4.31 3.27 -11.59
CA PHE A 101 5.53 3.74 -10.94
C PHE A 101 6.71 2.88 -11.38
N LEU A 102 7.73 3.54 -11.93
CA LEU A 102 8.96 2.96 -12.42
C LEU A 102 10.12 3.92 -12.08
N PRO A 103 11.38 3.45 -12.13
CA PRO A 103 12.54 4.32 -11.93
C PRO A 103 12.46 5.63 -12.73
N GLU A 104 11.98 5.57 -13.97
CA GLU A 104 11.86 6.71 -14.89
C GLU A 104 10.76 7.70 -14.50
N THR A 105 9.72 7.25 -13.79
CA THR A 105 8.59 8.10 -13.36
C THR A 105 8.75 8.63 -11.93
N THR A 106 9.83 8.27 -11.24
CA THR A 106 10.14 8.71 -9.88
C THR A 106 10.13 10.24 -9.74
N GLY A 107 10.66 10.97 -10.73
CA GLY A 107 10.78 12.43 -10.70
C GLY A 107 9.45 13.19 -10.75
N ILE A 108 8.33 12.50 -10.96
CA ILE A 108 6.98 13.08 -10.92
C ILE A 108 6.53 13.31 -9.46
N PHE A 109 7.09 12.56 -8.52
CA PHE A 109 6.66 12.56 -7.13
C PHE A 109 7.70 13.24 -6.24
N ASP A 110 7.26 14.27 -5.51
CA ASP A 110 8.04 14.83 -4.42
C ASP A 110 7.89 13.96 -3.17
N PHE A 111 8.82 13.02 -2.98
CA PHE A 111 8.78 12.12 -1.82
C PHE A 111 8.92 12.88 -0.51
N ALA A 112 9.62 14.01 -0.47
CA ALA A 112 9.80 14.80 0.75
C ALA A 112 8.50 15.45 1.25
N ALA A 113 7.46 15.50 0.42
CA ALA A 113 6.13 15.98 0.80
C ALA A 113 5.27 14.93 1.52
N TYR A 114 5.75 13.69 1.66
CA TYR A 114 5.02 12.61 2.34
C TYR A 114 5.55 12.38 3.76
N ASP A 115 4.64 12.06 4.68
CA ASP A 115 4.99 11.62 6.03
C ASP A 115 5.25 10.11 6.09
N TYR A 116 4.69 9.35 5.13
CA TYR A 116 4.83 7.90 5.05
C TYR A 116 4.57 7.40 3.63
N VAL A 117 5.27 6.33 3.24
CA VAL A 117 5.05 5.63 1.96
C VAL A 117 4.62 4.19 2.23
N ILE A 118 3.56 3.76 1.55
CA ILE A 118 3.14 2.36 1.48
C ILE A 118 3.43 1.84 0.08
N ASP A 119 4.35 0.89 -0.01
CA ASP A 119 4.65 0.14 -1.22
C ASP A 119 3.81 -1.15 -1.25
N ALA A 120 2.80 -1.16 -2.12
CA ALA A 120 1.95 -2.29 -2.44
C ALA A 120 1.96 -2.66 -3.94
N VAL A 121 3.01 -2.26 -4.68
CA VAL A 121 3.19 -2.68 -6.09
C VAL A 121 3.65 -4.13 -6.15
N ASP A 122 3.61 -4.75 -7.32
CA ASP A 122 3.94 -6.17 -7.52
C ASP A 122 5.27 -6.41 -8.28
N THR A 123 5.78 -5.39 -8.98
CA THR A 123 7.05 -5.50 -9.71
C THR A 123 8.26 -5.15 -8.85
N VAL A 124 9.28 -6.02 -8.89
CA VAL A 124 10.49 -5.89 -8.09
C VAL A 124 11.23 -4.57 -8.37
N SER A 125 11.33 -4.17 -9.64
CA SER A 125 12.01 -2.93 -10.04
C SER A 125 11.35 -1.69 -9.43
N ALA A 126 10.01 -1.61 -9.47
CA ALA A 126 9.26 -0.51 -8.88
C ALA A 126 9.42 -0.49 -7.36
N LYS A 127 9.35 -1.65 -6.68
CA LYS A 127 9.60 -1.73 -5.24
C LYS A 127 10.97 -1.18 -4.84
N ILE A 128 12.02 -1.58 -5.57
CA ILE A 128 13.37 -1.10 -5.32
C ILE A 128 13.45 0.42 -5.49
N ALA A 129 12.90 0.95 -6.58
CA ALA A 129 12.89 2.39 -6.85
C ALA A 129 12.13 3.18 -5.76
N LEU A 130 11.02 2.65 -5.24
CA LEU A 130 10.29 3.24 -4.12
C LEU A 130 11.15 3.31 -2.85
N VAL A 131 11.85 2.22 -2.53
CA VAL A 131 12.73 2.16 -1.36
C VAL A 131 13.89 3.13 -1.49
N GLU A 132 14.52 3.21 -2.67
CA GLU A 132 15.61 4.15 -2.94
C GLU A 132 15.13 5.60 -2.85
N ALA A 133 13.99 5.93 -3.46
CA ALA A 133 13.42 7.27 -3.46
C ALA A 133 13.00 7.72 -2.05
N ALA A 134 12.30 6.86 -1.31
CA ALA A 134 11.89 7.16 0.07
C ALA A 134 13.11 7.33 0.99
N ARG A 135 14.13 6.46 0.85
CA ARG A 135 15.39 6.57 1.61
C ARG A 135 16.13 7.86 1.29
N ALA A 136 16.23 8.23 0.01
CA ALA A 136 16.87 9.48 -0.41
C ALA A 136 16.17 10.72 0.14
N ALA A 137 14.84 10.69 0.25
CA ALA A 137 14.04 11.76 0.84
C ALA A 137 13.98 11.71 2.38
N GLY A 138 14.53 10.68 3.03
CA GLY A 138 14.46 10.50 4.48
C GLY A 138 13.06 10.13 5.00
N ILE A 139 12.18 9.62 4.13
CA ILE A 139 10.78 9.33 4.46
C ILE A 139 10.62 7.84 4.79
N PRO A 140 9.90 7.50 5.87
CA PRO A 140 9.66 6.12 6.24
C PRO A 140 8.76 5.43 5.20
N ILE A 141 9.15 4.20 4.85
CA ILE A 141 8.44 3.33 3.92
C ILE A 141 8.15 1.98 4.57
N ILE A 142 6.99 1.40 4.25
CA ILE A 142 6.69 -0.02 4.46
C ILE A 142 6.35 -0.69 3.13
N SER A 143 6.90 -1.87 2.89
CA SER A 143 6.61 -2.66 1.69
C SER A 143 5.83 -3.93 2.01
N SER A 144 4.80 -4.23 1.21
CA SER A 144 4.16 -5.54 1.23
C SER A 144 4.92 -6.55 0.40
N MET A 145 5.21 -7.72 0.98
CA MET A 145 5.76 -8.87 0.25
C MET A 145 4.63 -9.73 -0.35
N GLY A 146 4.90 -10.98 -0.70
CA GLY A 146 3.93 -11.85 -1.35
C GLY A 146 2.74 -12.20 -0.43
N ALA A 147 1.56 -11.69 -0.74
CA ALA A 147 0.31 -12.07 -0.07
C ALA A 147 -0.47 -13.18 -0.80
N GLY A 148 -0.10 -13.49 -2.05
CA GLY A 148 -0.78 -14.49 -2.86
C GLY A 148 -0.53 -15.93 -2.39
N ASN A 149 -1.48 -16.82 -2.72
CA ASN A 149 -1.44 -18.25 -2.45
C ASN A 149 -1.27 -18.63 -0.96
N LYS A 150 -1.88 -17.84 -0.07
CA LYS A 150 -1.86 -18.03 1.38
C LYS A 150 -3.29 -18.00 1.91
N LEU A 151 -3.55 -18.76 2.97
CA LEU A 151 -4.87 -18.87 3.58
C LEU A 151 -4.89 -18.48 5.07
N ASP A 152 -3.74 -18.45 5.74
CA ASP A 152 -3.66 -18.15 7.16
C ASP A 152 -3.36 -16.66 7.40
N PRO A 153 -4.36 -15.83 7.76
CA PRO A 153 -4.15 -14.43 8.06
C PRO A 153 -3.36 -14.22 9.37
N THR A 154 -3.30 -15.22 10.27
CA THR A 154 -2.60 -15.10 11.56
C THR A 154 -1.09 -15.22 11.43
N ALA A 155 -0.61 -15.73 10.29
CA ALA A 155 0.81 -15.86 9.96
C ALA A 155 1.45 -14.54 9.47
N PHE A 156 0.67 -13.48 9.25
CA PHE A 156 1.22 -12.17 8.85
C PHE A 156 1.87 -11.45 10.02
N ARG A 157 3.03 -10.83 9.75
CA ARG A 157 3.75 -9.99 10.69
C ARG A 157 4.52 -8.88 10.00
N VAL A 158 4.83 -7.84 10.79
CA VAL A 158 5.75 -6.78 10.40
C VAL A 158 7.15 -7.12 10.92
N ALA A 159 8.15 -7.03 10.07
CA ALA A 159 9.55 -7.35 10.41
C ALA A 159 10.50 -6.52 9.53
N ASP A 160 11.80 -6.61 9.79
CA ASP A 160 12.79 -6.17 8.81
C ASP A 160 12.85 -7.15 7.64
N ILE A 161 13.11 -6.64 6.43
CA ILE A 161 13.21 -7.44 5.21
C ILE A 161 14.22 -8.59 5.36
N PHE A 162 15.30 -8.42 6.13
CA PHE A 162 16.33 -9.44 6.32
C PHE A 162 15.94 -10.57 7.27
N GLU A 163 14.88 -10.39 8.06
CA GLU A 163 14.32 -11.40 8.95
C GLU A 163 13.24 -12.25 8.28
N THR A 164 12.83 -11.87 7.05
CA THR A 164 11.78 -12.58 6.32
C THR A 164 12.19 -14.00 5.90
N SER A 165 11.22 -14.90 5.89
CA SER A 165 11.35 -16.31 5.53
C SER A 165 10.23 -16.71 4.57
N VAL A 166 10.37 -17.87 3.90
CA VAL A 166 9.38 -18.54 3.03
C VAL A 166 8.82 -17.76 1.82
N ASP A 167 9.01 -16.45 1.74
CA ASP A 167 8.44 -15.57 0.74
C ASP A 167 9.40 -15.38 -0.47
N PRO A 168 9.01 -15.82 -1.69
CA PRO A 168 9.84 -15.71 -2.88
C PRO A 168 10.15 -14.26 -3.29
N LEU A 169 9.19 -13.34 -3.13
CA LEU A 169 9.38 -11.93 -3.44
C LEU A 169 10.35 -11.30 -2.43
N ALA A 170 10.14 -11.57 -1.14
CA ALA A 170 11.05 -11.08 -0.10
C ALA A 170 12.48 -11.60 -0.31
N ARG A 171 12.65 -12.85 -0.77
CA ARG A 171 13.97 -13.41 -1.12
C ARG A 171 14.67 -12.60 -2.22
N VAL A 172 13.95 -12.20 -3.26
CA VAL A 172 14.50 -11.37 -4.33
C VAL A 172 14.83 -9.98 -3.79
N MET A 173 13.92 -9.35 -3.05
CA MET A 173 14.13 -8.04 -2.42
C MET A 173 15.37 -8.03 -1.53
N ARG A 174 15.54 -9.00 -0.62
CA ARG A 174 16.74 -9.12 0.23
C ARG A 174 18.04 -9.09 -0.58
N ARG A 175 18.09 -9.83 -1.68
CA ARG A 175 19.29 -9.88 -2.54
C ARG A 175 19.56 -8.54 -3.21
N GLU A 176 18.52 -7.91 -3.75
CA GLU A 176 18.64 -6.65 -4.48
C GLU A 176 18.97 -5.47 -3.57
N LEU A 177 18.38 -5.41 -2.36
CA LEU A 177 18.65 -4.38 -1.37
C LEU A 177 20.09 -4.47 -0.83
N ARG A 178 20.61 -5.69 -0.56
CA ARG A 178 22.02 -5.88 -0.16
C ARG A 178 23.00 -5.35 -1.20
N ARG A 179 22.75 -5.62 -2.48
CA ARG A 179 23.59 -5.14 -3.59
C ARG A 179 23.66 -3.61 -3.66
N ARG A 180 22.66 -2.92 -3.11
CA ARG A 180 22.53 -1.46 -3.09
C ARG A 180 22.97 -0.83 -1.77
N GLY A 181 23.49 -1.62 -0.82
CA GLY A 181 23.84 -1.10 0.50
C GLY A 181 22.64 -0.59 1.29
N ILE A 182 21.45 -1.16 1.06
CA ILE A 182 20.26 -0.93 1.88
C ILE A 182 20.24 -2.01 2.96
N ASP A 183 20.36 -1.57 4.20
CA ASP A 183 20.62 -2.35 5.41
C ASP A 183 19.37 -2.66 6.23
N GLY A 184 18.22 -2.06 5.88
CA GLY A 184 16.92 -2.43 6.42
C GLY A 184 15.77 -1.93 5.56
N LEU A 185 14.62 -2.58 5.72
CA LEU A 185 13.34 -2.17 5.13
C LEU A 185 12.23 -2.78 5.96
N LYS A 186 11.34 -1.96 6.52
CA LYS A 186 10.15 -2.44 7.20
C LYS A 186 9.23 -3.08 6.18
N VAL A 187 8.84 -4.33 6.41
CA VAL A 187 7.93 -5.06 5.52
C VAL A 187 6.83 -5.76 6.28
N VAL A 188 5.70 -5.96 5.60
CA VAL A 188 4.68 -6.94 5.99
C VAL A 188 4.84 -8.19 5.13
N TYR A 189 4.95 -9.35 5.79
CA TYR A 189 5.04 -10.65 5.13
C TYR A 189 4.35 -11.71 5.97
N SER A 190 4.10 -12.88 5.40
CA SER A 190 3.54 -14.03 6.12
C SER A 190 4.55 -15.16 6.23
N THR A 191 4.55 -15.83 7.38
CA THR A 191 5.34 -17.04 7.63
C THR A 191 4.74 -18.31 7.01
N GLU A 192 3.54 -18.22 6.45
CA GLU A 192 2.95 -19.31 5.66
C GLU A 192 3.68 -19.43 4.33
N SER A 193 4.15 -20.63 4.01
CA SER A 193 4.68 -20.94 2.67
C SER A 193 3.57 -20.81 1.62
N PRO A 194 3.81 -20.11 0.50
CA PRO A 194 2.81 -20.00 -0.55
C PRO A 194 2.50 -21.38 -1.14
N ARG A 195 1.23 -21.64 -1.42
CA ARG A 195 0.75 -22.89 -1.99
C ARG A 195 0.86 -22.88 -3.52
N PRO A 196 1.11 -24.03 -4.18
CA PRO A 196 0.94 -24.12 -5.61
C PRO A 196 -0.55 -23.98 -5.99
N PRO A 197 -0.88 -23.51 -7.20
CA PRO A 197 -2.25 -23.58 -7.72
C PRO A 197 -2.78 -25.02 -7.68
N ALA A 198 -4.03 -25.20 -7.25
CA ALA A 198 -4.65 -26.52 -7.14
C ALA A 198 -4.89 -27.20 -8.51
N ALA A 199 -4.98 -26.41 -9.57
CA ALA A 199 -5.00 -26.85 -10.96
C ALA A 199 -4.28 -25.80 -11.82
N THR A 200 -3.62 -26.26 -12.90
CA THR A 200 -3.11 -25.35 -13.93
C THR A 200 -4.32 -24.77 -14.68
N PRO A 201 -4.42 -23.45 -14.87
CA PRO A 201 -5.44 -22.90 -15.76
C PRO A 201 -5.29 -23.53 -17.15
N GLU A 202 -6.40 -24.00 -17.73
CA GLU A 202 -6.46 -24.34 -19.17
C GLU A 202 -6.19 -23.11 -20.04
#